data_AF-A0A4U0SQF1-F1
#
_entry.id   AF-A0A4U0SQF1-F1
#
_cell.length_a   1.000
_cell.length_b   1.000
_cell.length_c   1.000
_cell.angle_alpha   90.00
_cell.angle_beta   90.00
_cell.angle_gamma   90.00
#
_symmetry.space_group_name_H-M   'P 1'
#
loop_
_entity.id
_entity.type
_entity.pdbx_description
1 polymer ?
#
loop_
_entity_poly.entity_id
_entity_poly.type
_entity_poly.pdbx_seq_one_letter_code
_entity_poly.pdbx_strand_id
1 'polypeptide(L)'
;MSTLPSAEAAGELASVLHSRETAELAVLAPPERRAAFGRCWARKEAYLKGTGAGLAGGTEVTYVGTGVRPAPVEGWTVSDVSVDEGYAAAVALSAPL
;
A
#
# COMPACT_ATOMS: atom_id res chain seq x y z
N MET A 1 0.09 -10.68 -3.79
CA MET A 1 1.43 -10.46 -4.36
C MET A 1 1.25 -9.63 -5.60
N SER A 2 1.97 -8.52 -5.70
CA SER A 2 1.87 -7.60 -6.83
C SER A 2 3.27 -7.23 -7.31
N THR A 3 3.45 -7.10 -8.63
CA THR A 3 4.69 -6.61 -9.23
C THR A 3 4.87 -5.13 -8.90
N LEU A 4 6.10 -4.69 -8.63
CA LEU A 4 6.39 -3.27 -8.48
C LEU A 4 6.14 -2.56 -9.83
N PRO A 5 5.40 -1.44 -9.89
CA PRO A 5 5.24 -0.66 -11.12
C PRO A 5 6.52 0.09 -11.49
N SER A 6 6.64 0.63 -12.70
CA SER A 6 7.73 1.55 -13.02
C SER A 6 7.72 2.79 -12.11
N ALA A 7 8.84 3.51 -11.99
CA ALA A 7 8.89 4.73 -11.18
C ALA A 7 7.94 5.82 -11.70
N GLU A 8 7.75 5.88 -13.02
CA GLU A 8 6.80 6.77 -13.70
C GLU A 8 5.36 6.38 -13.36
N ALA A 9 4.98 5.11 -13.55
CA ALA A 9 3.64 4.64 -13.24
C ALA A 9 3.32 4.74 -11.74
N ALA A 10 4.32 4.56 -10.86
CA ALA A 10 4.17 4.82 -9.42
C ALA A 10 3.84 6.30 -9.13
N GLY A 11 4.38 7.23 -9.93
CA GLY A 11 4.06 8.66 -9.84
C GLY A 11 2.64 8.97 -10.29
N GLU A 12 2.21 8.43 -11.42
CA GLU A 12 0.86 8.64 -11.97
C GLU A 12 -0.23 8.06 -11.06
N LEU A 13 0.00 6.83 -10.57
CA LEU A 13 -0.93 6.11 -9.70
C LEU A 13 -0.93 6.63 -8.26
N ALA A 14 0.05 7.46 -7.85
CA ALA A 14 0.06 8.02 -6.50
C ALA A 14 -1.17 8.88 -6.20
N SER A 15 -1.84 9.41 -7.24
CA SER A 15 -3.06 10.21 -7.13
C SER A 15 -4.29 9.42 -6.65
N VAL A 16 -4.27 8.08 -6.78
CA VAL A 16 -5.36 7.20 -6.31
C VAL A 16 -5.20 6.74 -4.87
N LEU A 17 -4.10 7.13 -4.21
CA LEU A 17 -3.80 6.79 -2.83
C LEU A 17 -4.36 7.83 -1.86
N HIS A 18 -4.27 7.54 -0.57
CA HIS A 18 -4.63 8.51 0.45
C HIS A 18 -3.68 9.73 0.34
N SER A 19 -4.20 10.94 0.52
CA SER A 19 -3.43 12.19 0.33
C SER A 19 -2.10 12.23 1.09
N ARG A 20 -2.07 11.67 2.31
CA ARG A 20 -0.85 11.50 3.10
C ARG A 20 0.18 10.57 2.44
N GLU A 21 -0.23 9.47 1.82
CA GLU A 21 0.68 8.57 1.10
C GLU A 21 1.18 9.23 -0.18
N THR A 22 0.31 9.97 -0.89
CA THR A 22 0.73 10.77 -2.04
C THR A 22 1.82 11.77 -1.64
N ALA A 23 1.65 12.46 -0.51
CA ALA A 23 2.65 13.40 0.02
C ALA A 23 3.95 12.68 0.42
N GLU A 24 3.87 11.51 1.05
CA GLU A 24 5.04 10.68 1.38
C GLU A 24 5.81 10.23 0.13
N LEU A 25 5.12 9.84 -0.95
CA LEU A 25 5.75 9.44 -2.21
C LEU A 25 6.40 10.61 -2.95
N ALA A 26 5.81 11.81 -2.85
CA ALA A 26 6.26 12.99 -3.57
C ALA A 26 7.68 13.45 -3.16
N VAL A 27 8.07 13.18 -1.91
CA VAL A 27 9.40 13.56 -1.39
C VAL A 27 10.50 12.52 -1.64
N LEU A 28 10.15 11.34 -2.17
CA LEU A 28 11.11 10.25 -2.42
C LEU A 28 11.75 10.36 -3.81
N ALA A 29 13.02 9.92 -3.90
CA ALA A 29 13.69 9.74 -5.17
C ALA A 29 13.00 8.63 -6.01
N PRO A 30 13.09 8.65 -7.36
CA PRO A 30 12.34 7.72 -8.20
C PRO A 30 12.52 6.23 -7.88
N PRO A 31 13.72 5.71 -7.57
CA PRO A 31 13.89 4.30 -7.18
C PRO A 31 13.19 3.94 -5.86
N GLU A 32 13.26 4.84 -4.88
CA GLU A 32 12.64 4.66 -3.56
C GLU A 32 11.12 4.75 -3.64
N ARG A 33 10.61 5.64 -4.50
CA ARG A 33 9.18 5.82 -4.77
C ARG A 33 8.54 4.55 -5.29
N ARG A 34 9.21 3.83 -6.21
CA ARG A 34 8.71 2.55 -6.74
C ARG A 34 8.49 1.52 -5.63
N ALA A 35 9.49 1.33 -4.77
CA ALA A 35 9.39 0.37 -3.67
C ALA A 35 8.34 0.80 -2.62
N ALA A 36 8.29 2.10 -2.30
CA ALA A 36 7.33 2.66 -1.35
C ALA A 36 5.88 2.57 -1.84
N PHE A 37 5.64 2.87 -3.12
CA PHE A 37 4.34 2.70 -3.75
C PHE A 37 3.92 1.23 -3.72
N GLY A 38 4.80 0.30 -4.11
CA GLY A 38 4.48 -1.13 -4.12
C GLY A 38 4.09 -1.69 -2.75
N ARG A 39 4.79 -1.29 -1.68
CA ARG A 39 4.41 -1.65 -0.30
C ARG A 39 3.03 -1.11 0.05
N CYS A 40 2.80 0.19 -0.18
CA CYS A 40 1.51 0.84 0.07
C CYS A 40 0.38 0.14 -0.68
N TRP A 41 0.57 -0.13 -1.97
CA TRP A 41 -0.40 -0.81 -2.82
C TRP A 41 -0.74 -2.22 -2.32
N ALA A 42 0.28 -3.03 -2.03
CA ALA A 42 0.07 -4.39 -1.53
C ALA A 42 -0.71 -4.40 -0.20
N ARG A 43 -0.41 -3.45 0.71
CA ARG A 43 -1.13 -3.29 1.98
C ARG A 43 -2.60 -2.89 1.76
N LYS A 44 -2.87 -1.94 0.86
CA LYS A 44 -4.25 -1.54 0.52
C LYS A 44 -5.04 -2.69 -0.09
N GLU A 45 -4.45 -3.42 -1.04
CA GLU A 45 -5.12 -4.58 -1.60
C GLU A 45 -5.43 -5.63 -0.53
N ALA A 46 -4.50 -5.93 0.37
CA ALA A 46 -4.71 -6.89 1.44
C ALA A 46 -5.87 -6.47 2.35
N TYR A 47 -5.90 -5.19 2.75
CA TYR A 47 -6.99 -4.63 3.56
C TYR A 47 -8.34 -4.69 2.83
N LEU A 48 -8.42 -4.22 1.58
CA LEU A 48 -9.66 -4.18 0.80
C LEU A 48 -10.18 -5.59 0.46
N LYS A 49 -9.29 -6.57 0.32
CA LYS A 49 -9.66 -8.00 0.19
C LYS A 49 -10.21 -8.53 1.51
N GLY A 50 -9.58 -8.17 2.63
CA GLY A 50 -10.04 -8.55 3.97
C GLY A 50 -11.43 -8.02 4.30
N THR A 51 -11.75 -6.77 3.96
CA THR A 51 -13.06 -6.16 4.22
C THR A 51 -14.16 -6.65 3.28
N GLY A 52 -13.81 -7.34 2.19
CA GLY A 52 -14.74 -7.75 1.14
C GLY A 52 -15.22 -6.61 0.22
N ALA A 53 -14.72 -5.38 0.40
CA ALA A 53 -15.13 -4.21 -0.39
C ALA A 53 -14.55 -4.20 -1.82
N GLY A 54 -13.44 -4.91 -2.05
CA GLY A 54 -12.72 -4.86 -3.32
C GLY A 54 -12.17 -3.47 -3.62
N LEU A 55 -11.72 -3.22 -4.87
CA LEU A 55 -11.20 -1.91 -5.30
C LEU A 55 -12.27 -0.79 -5.25
N ALA A 56 -13.55 -1.15 -5.24
CA ALA A 56 -14.66 -0.22 -5.05
C ALA A 56 -14.71 0.37 -3.63
N GLY A 57 -14.00 -0.24 -2.67
CA GLY A 57 -13.85 0.29 -1.31
C GLY A 57 -12.92 1.51 -1.19
N GLY A 58 -12.33 1.98 -2.28
CA GLY A 58 -11.55 3.21 -2.35
C GLY A 58 -10.14 3.07 -1.79
N THR A 59 -9.13 3.11 -2.67
CA THR A 59 -7.71 3.12 -2.26
C THR A 59 -7.30 4.44 -1.61
N GLU A 60 -8.08 5.50 -1.80
CA GLU A 60 -7.87 6.84 -1.27
C GLU A 60 -8.33 7.01 0.19
N VAL A 61 -9.18 6.11 0.69
CA VAL A 61 -9.87 6.27 2.00
C VAL A 61 -8.98 5.86 3.17
N THR A 62 -8.42 4.66 3.14
CA THR A 62 -7.69 4.09 4.30
C THR A 62 -6.20 4.34 4.19
N TYR A 63 -5.63 5.03 5.16
CA TYR A 63 -4.18 5.23 5.26
C TYR A 63 -3.48 3.97 5.81
N VAL A 64 -2.59 3.37 5.02
CA VAL A 64 -1.77 2.20 5.39
C VAL A 64 -0.27 2.50 5.37
N GLY A 65 0.11 3.69 4.89
CA GLY A 65 1.48 4.22 4.89
C GLY A 65 2.38 3.63 3.81
N THR A 66 3.39 4.40 3.41
CA THR A 66 4.38 4.03 2.37
C THR A 66 5.72 3.57 2.94
N GLY A 67 5.94 3.79 4.24
CA GLY A 67 7.19 3.52 4.95
C GLY A 67 7.51 2.03 5.09
N VAL A 68 8.64 1.76 5.74
CA VAL A 68 9.16 0.39 5.97
C VAL A 68 8.21 -0.43 6.87
N ARG A 69 7.49 0.23 7.78
CA ARG A 69 6.41 -0.40 8.57
C ARG A 69 5.04 0.10 8.10
N PRO A 70 4.00 -0.76 8.13
CA PRO A 70 2.63 -0.34 7.93
C PRO A 70 2.19 0.70 8.96
N ALA A 71 1.31 1.61 8.57
CA ALA A 71 0.57 2.44 9.51
C ALA A 71 -0.51 1.59 10.22
N PRO A 72 -0.88 1.92 11.48
CA PRO A 72 -1.97 1.24 12.17
C PRO A 72 -3.31 1.50 11.46
N VAL A 73 -4.11 0.44 11.32
CA VAL A 73 -5.47 0.48 10.78
C VAL A 73 -6.41 -0.04 11.87
N GLU A 74 -7.42 0.74 12.24
CA GLU A 74 -8.34 0.38 13.32
C GLU A 74 -9.06 -0.94 13.02
N GLY A 75 -9.04 -1.88 13.97
CA GLY A 75 -9.66 -3.21 13.82
C GLY A 75 -8.89 -4.19 12.90
N TRP A 76 -7.74 -3.79 12.34
CA TRP A 76 -6.99 -4.59 11.38
C TRP A 76 -5.50 -4.64 11.71
N THR A 77 -4.95 -5.85 11.67
CA THR A 77 -3.50 -6.05 11.63
C THR A 77 -3.06 -6.20 10.19
N VAL A 78 -2.27 -5.25 9.69
CA VAL A 78 -1.65 -5.30 8.36
C VAL A 78 -0.16 -5.61 8.52
N SER A 79 0.35 -6.57 7.76
CA SER A 79 1.77 -6.98 7.81
C SER A 79 2.31 -7.25 6.42
N ASP A 80 3.55 -6.82 6.17
CA ASP A 80 4.26 -7.13 4.93
C ASP A 80 4.71 -8.60 4.93
N VAL A 81 4.70 -9.22 3.76
CA VAL A 81 5.16 -10.60 3.54
C VAL A 81 6.45 -10.55 2.72
N SER A 82 7.48 -11.26 3.17
CA SER A 82 8.75 -11.37 2.45
C SER A 82 8.54 -12.07 1.10
N VAL A 83 9.03 -11.44 0.03
CA VAL A 83 8.94 -11.91 -1.35
C VAL A 83 10.22 -11.55 -2.09
N ASP A 84 10.41 -12.15 -3.27
CA ASP A 84 11.55 -11.86 -4.13
C ASP A 84 11.59 -10.40 -4.59
N GLU A 85 12.78 -9.97 -5.00
CA GLU A 85 12.99 -8.63 -5.53
C GLU A 85 12.07 -8.34 -6.73
N GLY A 86 11.57 -7.10 -6.81
CA GLY A 86 10.61 -6.71 -7.84
C GLY A 86 9.14 -6.95 -7.49
N TYR A 87 8.85 -7.55 -6.32
CA TYR A 87 7.50 -7.78 -5.81
C TYR A 87 7.26 -7.11 -4.47
N ALA A 88 5.98 -6.89 -4.17
CA ALA A 88 5.50 -6.53 -2.83
C ALA A 88 4.31 -7.42 -2.46
N ALA A 89 4.22 -7.79 -1.18
CA ALA A 89 3.11 -8.56 -0.65
C ALA A 89 2.79 -8.13 0.78
N ALA A 90 1.52 -8.22 1.14
CA ALA A 90 1.02 -7.96 2.48
C ALA A 90 -0.16 -8.87 2.78
N VAL A 91 -0.44 -9.07 4.06
CA VAL A 91 -1.62 -9.73 4.60
C VAL A 91 -2.34 -8.76 5.54
N ALA A 92 -3.66 -8.83 5.56
CA ALA A 92 -4.51 -8.10 6.50
C ALA A 92 -5.40 -9.10 7.23
N LEU A 93 -5.40 -9.02 8.56
CA LEU A 93 -6.21 -9.86 9.45
C LEU A 93 -7.12 -8.94 10.25
N SER A 94 -8.42 -9.23 10.26
CA SER A 94 -9.33 -8.58 11.18
C SER A 94 -8.99 -9.07 12.58
N ALA A 95 -8.69 -8.14 13.48
CA ALA A 95 -8.62 -8.44 14.90
C ALA A 95 -10.01 -8.16 15.46
N PRO A 96 -10.81 -9.17 15.82
CA PRO A 96 -12.05 -8.90 16.54
C PRO A 96 -11.70 -8.17 17.84
N LEU A 97 -12.48 -7.12 18.13
CA LEU A 97 -12.46 -6.44 19.42
C LEU A 97 -12.92 -7.39 20.53
#